data_AF-A0AAV6HSA3-F1
#
_entry.id   AF-A0AAV6HSA3-F1
#
_cell.length_a   1.000
_cell.length_b   1.000
_cell.length_c   1.000
_cell.angle_alpha   90.00
_cell.angle_beta   90.00
_cell.angle_gamma   90.00
#
_symmetry.space_group_name_H-M   'P 1'
#
loop_
_entity.id
_entity.type
_entity.pdbx_description
1 polymer ?
#
loop_
_entity_poly.entity_id
_entity_poly.type
_entity_poly.pdbx_seq_one_letter_code
_entity_poly.pdbx_strand_id
1 'polypeptide(L)'
;MILDMPSSLVEVLDWYCGQVNSKSLKSISLHCSLAATVYGLWRERNCRIFQGKVMGHDQVLNSIEADVRDFLSSRRKMKLSSENQSLCRNWGLSNRIFLPV
;
A
#
# COMPACT_ATOMS: atom_id res chain seq x y z
N MET A 1 9.85 14.96 10.45
CA MET A 1 8.92 15.93 9.85
C MET A 1 7.53 15.35 10.05
N ILE A 2 6.74 15.92 10.95
CA ILE A 2 5.33 15.54 11.10
C ILE A 2 4.68 16.05 9.82
N LEU A 3 4.28 15.14 8.94
CA LEU A 3 3.37 15.49 7.84
C LEU A 3 2.10 15.98 8.54
N ASP A 4 1.69 17.22 8.30
CA ASP A 4 0.37 17.69 8.74
C ASP A 4 -0.65 16.66 8.24
N MET A 5 -1.25 15.96 9.19
CA MET A 5 -2.24 14.95 8.86
C MET A 5 -3.45 15.67 8.27
N PRO A 6 -3.92 15.28 7.07
CA PRO A 6 -5.07 15.91 6.45
C PRO A 6 -6.27 15.88 7.41
N SER A 7 -6.96 17.01 7.47
CA SER A 7 -8.04 17.31 8.44
C SER A 7 -9.33 16.58 8.09
N SER A 8 -9.45 16.10 6.86
CA SER A 8 -10.64 15.46 6.32
C SER A 8 -10.31 14.36 5.31
N LEU A 9 -11.25 13.43 5.12
CA LEU A 9 -11.15 12.42 4.07
C LEU A 9 -11.10 13.07 2.67
N VAL A 10 -11.73 14.23 2.50
CA VAL A 10 -11.71 14.97 1.24
C VAL A 10 -10.29 15.43 0.91
N GLU A 11 -9.55 15.96 1.89
CA GLU A 11 -8.14 16.35 1.70
C GLU A 11 -7.24 15.15 1.40
N VAL A 12 -7.47 14.01 2.06
CA VAL A 12 -6.76 12.75 1.75
C VAL A 12 -7.01 12.35 0.30
N LEU A 13 -8.27 12.40 -0.14
CA LEU A 13 -8.67 12.01 -1.48
C LEU A 13 -8.14 12.98 -2.53
N ASP A 14 -8.15 14.28 -2.28
CA ASP A 14 -7.61 15.27 -3.21
C ASP A 14 -6.09 15.10 -3.38
N TRP A 15 -5.37 14.95 -2.26
CA TRP A 15 -3.94 14.60 -2.29
C TRP A 15 -3.71 13.31 -3.08
N TYR A 16 -4.46 12.25 -2.77
CA TYR A 16 -4.36 10.95 -3.43
C TYR A 16 -4.58 11.07 -4.95
N CYS A 17 -5.66 11.73 -5.36
CA CYS A 17 -6.03 11.98 -6.76
C CYS A 17 -4.93 12.76 -7.49
N GLY A 18 -4.28 13.72 -6.83
CA GLY A 18 -3.14 14.45 -7.37
C GLY A 18 -1.88 13.59 -7.57
N GLN A 19 -1.75 12.44 -6.88
CA GLN A 19 -0.58 11.57 -6.99
C GLN A 19 -0.72 10.45 -8.04
N VAL A 20 -1.94 10.11 -8.48
CA VAL A 20 -2.20 8.92 -9.30
C VAL A 20 -1.94 9.19 -10.80
N ASN A 21 -0.86 8.60 -11.29
CA ASN A 21 -0.60 8.38 -12.72
C ASN A 21 -0.60 6.87 -12.98
N SER A 22 -1.55 6.36 -13.75
CA SER A 22 -1.94 4.93 -13.83
C SER A 22 -0.81 3.92 -14.11
N LYS A 23 0.36 4.35 -14.60
CA LYS A 23 1.51 3.47 -14.91
C LYS A 23 2.70 3.61 -13.96
N SER A 24 2.71 4.56 -13.04
CA SER A 24 3.84 4.76 -12.12
C SER A 24 3.80 3.76 -10.97
N LEU A 25 4.97 3.31 -10.49
CA LEU A 25 5.06 2.45 -9.32
C LEU A 25 4.45 3.11 -8.08
N LYS A 26 4.62 4.43 -7.97
CA LYS A 26 3.99 5.26 -6.94
C LYS A 26 2.46 5.15 -6.96
N SER A 27 1.83 5.37 -8.11
CA SER A 27 0.38 5.24 -8.25
C SER A 27 -0.10 3.82 -7.92
N ILE A 28 0.61 2.80 -8.43
CA ILE A 28 0.30 1.39 -8.13
C ILE A 28 0.40 1.11 -6.63
N SER A 29 1.43 1.64 -5.96
CA SER A 29 1.60 1.48 -4.51
C SER A 29 0.47 2.14 -3.73
N LEU A 30 0.06 3.36 -4.10
CA LEU A 30 -1.03 4.06 -3.45
C LEU A 30 -2.36 3.32 -3.60
N HIS A 31 -2.68 2.87 -4.82
CA HIS A 31 -3.89 2.07 -5.08
C HIS A 31 -3.90 0.77 -4.27
N CYS A 32 -2.78 0.04 -4.22
CA CYS A 32 -2.76 -1.22 -3.49
C CYS A 32 -2.77 -1.01 -1.97
N SER A 33 -2.12 0.04 -1.45
CA SER A 33 -2.19 0.40 -0.03
C SER A 33 -3.61 0.73 0.39
N LEU A 34 -4.34 1.52 -0.40
CA LEU A 34 -5.73 1.85 -0.12
C LEU A 34 -6.61 0.60 -0.15
N ALA A 35 -6.51 -0.21 -1.20
CA ALA A 35 -7.30 -1.43 -1.35
C ALA A 35 -7.02 -2.44 -0.22
N ALA A 36 -5.75 -2.70 0.10
CA ALA A 36 -5.35 -3.59 1.19
C ALA A 36 -5.82 -3.07 2.54
N THR A 37 -5.78 -1.75 2.78
CA THR A 37 -6.28 -1.14 4.02
C THR A 37 -7.78 -1.36 4.18
N VAL A 38 -8.57 -1.01 3.16
CA VAL A 38 -10.03 -1.18 3.20
C VAL A 38 -10.40 -2.66 3.40
N TYR A 39 -9.74 -3.55 2.65
CA TYR A 39 -9.97 -4.99 2.77
C TYR A 39 -9.53 -5.54 4.12
N GLY A 40 -8.38 -5.13 4.65
CA GLY A 40 -7.85 -5.54 5.94
C GLY A 40 -8.78 -5.16 7.10
N LEU A 41 -9.29 -3.93 7.10
CA LEU A 41 -10.26 -3.46 8.09
C LEU A 41 -11.60 -4.20 7.99
N TRP A 42 -12.09 -4.41 6.77
CA TRP A 42 -13.30 -5.20 6.54
C TRP A 42 -13.15 -6.65 7.04
N ARG A 43 -12.01 -7.28 6.74
CA ARG A 43 -11.68 -8.64 7.16
C ARG A 43 -11.58 -8.76 8.68
N GLU A 44 -10.90 -7.82 9.35
CA GLU A 44 -10.82 -7.79 10.82
C GLU A 44 -12.21 -7.66 11.43
N ARG A 45 -13.01 -6.69 10.98
CA ARG A 45 -14.37 -6.46 11.48
C ARG A 45 -15.22 -7.73 11.36
N ASN A 46 -15.13 -8.42 10.22
CA ASN A 46 -15.90 -9.64 9.98
C ASN A 46 -15.40 -10.82 10.83
N CYS A 47 -14.08 -10.99 10.98
CA CYS A 47 -13.52 -12.00 11.89
C CYS A 47 -13.96 -11.76 13.33
N ARG A 48 -13.98 -10.50 13.77
CA ARG A 48 -14.43 -10.11 15.11
C ARG A 48 -15.91 -10.43 15.32
N ILE A 49 -16.79 -10.05 14.38
CA ILE A 49 -18.24 -10.22 14.51
C ILE A 49 -18.66 -11.69 14.34
N PHE A 50 -18.16 -12.37 13.31
CA PHE A 50 -18.71 -13.68 12.89
C PHE A 50 -17.87 -14.87 13.35
N GLN A 51 -16.61 -14.67 13.73
CA GLN A 51 -15.72 -15.74 14.19
C GLN A 51 -15.27 -15.57 15.64
N GLY A 52 -15.61 -14.45 16.29
CA GLY A 52 -15.14 -14.12 17.64
C GLY A 52 -13.62 -13.93 17.73
N LYS A 53 -12.93 -13.78 16.60
CA LYS A 53 -11.47 -13.60 16.55
C LYS A 53 -11.13 -12.13 16.50
N VAL A 54 -10.45 -11.64 17.53
CA VAL A 54 -9.94 -10.26 17.57
C VAL A 54 -8.49 -10.27 17.15
N MET A 55 -8.14 -9.44 16.17
CA MET A 55 -6.76 -9.16 15.81
C MET A 55 -6.30 -7.89 16.52
N GLY A 56 -5.09 -7.92 17.08
CA GLY A 56 -4.46 -6.71 17.61
C GLY A 56 -4.17 -5.70 16.50
N HIS A 57 -4.08 -4.43 16.87
CA HIS A 57 -3.76 -3.34 15.94
C HIS A 57 -2.53 -3.65 15.06
N ASP A 58 -1.43 -4.08 15.67
CA ASP A 58 -0.19 -4.41 14.96
C ASP A 58 -0.36 -5.61 14.03
N GLN A 59 -1.20 -6.59 14.39
CA GLN A 59 -1.47 -7.75 13.52
C GLN A 59 -2.24 -7.34 12.27
N VAL A 60 -3.20 -6.42 12.40
CA VAL A 60 -3.95 -5.88 11.26
C VAL A 60 -3.03 -5.09 10.35
N LEU A 61 -2.21 -4.19 10.91
CA LEU A 61 -1.25 -3.40 10.15
C LEU A 61 -0.23 -4.28 9.43
N ASN A 62 0.39 -5.23 10.12
CA ASN A 62 1.36 -6.15 9.52
C ASN A 62 0.75 -6.97 8.38
N SER A 63 -0.52 -7.38 8.52
CA SER A 63 -1.26 -8.10 7.48
C SER A 63 -1.49 -7.22 6.25
N ILE A 64 -1.91 -5.97 6.44
CA ILE A 64 -2.09 -5.00 5.36
C ILE A 64 -0.76 -4.72 4.65
N GLU A 65 0.32 -4.50 5.40
CA GLU A 65 1.65 -4.24 4.83
C GLU A 65 2.19 -5.45 4.05
N ALA A 66 1.94 -6.66 4.54
CA ALA A 66 2.31 -7.89 3.84
C ALA A 66 1.56 -8.02 2.51
N ASP A 67 0.24 -7.80 2.51
CA ASP A 67 -0.59 -7.84 1.30
C ASP A 67 -0.08 -6.83 0.24
N VAL A 68 0.29 -5.62 0.68
CA VAL A 68 0.88 -4.59 -0.19
C VAL A 68 2.24 -5.03 -0.74
N ARG A 69 3.12 -5.53 0.12
CA ARG A 69 4.47 -5.95 -0.26
C ARG A 69 4.45 -7.10 -1.26
N ASP A 70 3.59 -8.09 -1.04
CA ASP A 70 3.44 -9.24 -1.93
C ASP A 70 2.95 -8.81 -3.31
N PHE A 71 1.93 -7.94 -3.32
CA PHE A 71 1.41 -7.36 -4.56
C PHE A 71 2.47 -6.56 -5.33
N LEU A 72 3.22 -5.69 -4.65
CA LEU A 72 4.28 -4.89 -5.27
C LEU A 72 5.45 -5.77 -5.75
N SER A 73 5.82 -6.80 -5.00
CA SER A 73 6.89 -7.74 -5.35
C SER A 73 6.57 -8.57 -6.59
N SER A 74 5.29 -8.74 -6.92
CA SER A 74 4.86 -9.42 -8.15
C SER A 74 5.07 -8.59 -9.42
N ARG A 75 5.29 -7.27 -9.30
CA ARG A 75 5.42 -6.38 -10.46
C ARG A 75 6.70 -6.63 -11.24
N ARG A 76 6.66 -6.40 -12.55
CA ARG A 76 7.78 -6.55 -13.48
C ARG A 76 7.79 -5.39 -14.47
N LYS A 77 8.89 -5.21 -15.20
CA LYS A 77 9.03 -4.17 -16.23
C LYS A 77 8.80 -2.74 -15.71
N MET A 78 9.05 -2.50 -14.42
CA MET A 78 9.01 -1.15 -13.87
C MET A 78 10.23 -0.36 -14.35
N LYS A 79 10.05 0.93 -14.59
CA LYS A 79 11.17 1.81 -14.98
C LYS A 79 12.19 1.89 -13.84
N LEU A 80 13.47 1.75 -14.14
CA LEU A 80 14.52 2.08 -13.19
C LEU A 80 14.62 3.61 -13.07
N SER A 81 14.22 4.14 -11.93
CA SER A 81 14.34 5.57 -11.59
C SER A 81 14.73 5.70 -10.11
N SER A 82 15.32 6.83 -9.74
CA SER A 82 15.64 7.14 -8.33
C SER A 82 14.39 7.11 -7.44
N GLU A 83 13.24 7.58 -7.95
CA GLU A 83 11.94 7.51 -7.28
C GLU A 83 11.52 6.06 -7.02
N ASN A 84 11.53 5.21 -8.05
CA ASN A 84 11.13 3.81 -7.89
C ASN A 84 12.10 3.02 -7.00
N GLN A 85 13.40 3.30 -7.07
CA GLN A 85 14.39 2.71 -6.17
C GLN A 85 14.15 3.11 -4.71
N SER A 86 13.81 4.38 -4.46
CA SER A 86 13.50 4.85 -3.10
C SER A 86 12.22 4.20 -2.57
N LEU A 87 11.20 4.08 -3.41
CA LEU A 87 9.97 3.37 -3.06
C LEU A 87 10.24 1.88 -2.78
N CYS A 88 11.09 1.22 -3.57
CA CYS A 88 11.51 -0.15 -3.28
C CYS A 88 12.19 -0.29 -1.93
N ARG A 89 13.11 0.62 -1.59
CA ARG A 89 13.76 0.61 -0.28
C ARG A 89 12.75 0.78 0.85
N ASN A 90 11.80 1.71 0.71
CA ASN A 90 10.79 1.96 1.74
C ASN A 90 9.88 0.75 1.97
N TRP A 91 9.52 0.02 0.91
CA TRP A 91 8.68 -1.18 1.00
C TRP A 91 9.46 -2.49 1.21
N GLY A 92 10.80 -2.46 1.16
CA GLY A 92 11.66 -3.64 1.24
C GLY A 92 11.58 -4.54 -0.01
N LEU A 93 11.38 -3.96 -1.19
CA LEU A 93 11.21 -4.69 -2.45
C LEU A 93 12.54 -5.02 -3.13
N SER A 94 12.58 -6.17 -3.82
CA SER A 94 13.72 -6.58 -4.65
C SER A 94 13.80 -5.81 -5.97
N ASN A 95 15.01 -5.58 -6.47
CA ASN A 95 15.27 -5.01 -7.80
C ASN A 95 14.73 -5.88 -8.96
N ARG A 96 14.26 -7.10 -8.69
CA ARG A 96 13.59 -7.97 -9.69
C ARG A 96 12.41 -7.30 -10.38
N ILE A 97 11.79 -6.30 -9.76
CA ILE A 97 10.68 -5.57 -10.37
C ILE A 97 11.08 -4.76 -11.62
N PHE A 98 12.38 -4.46 -11.79
CA PHE A 98 12.93 -3.73 -12.93
C PHE A 98 13.33 -4.65 -14.10
N LEU A 99 13.37 -5.96 -13.89
CA LEU A 99 13.82 -6.90 -14.91
C LEU A 99 12.76 -7.06 -16.03
N PRO A 100 13.20 -7.22 -17.30
CA PRO A 100 12.36 -7.79 -18.34
C PRO A 100 12.05 -9.26 -18.01
N VAL A 101 10.88 -9.74 -18.45
CA VAL A 101 10.46 -11.15 -18.30
C VAL A 101 11.19 -12.00 -19.33
#